data_AF-A0A8J4A1U4-F1
#
_entry.id   AF-A0A8J4A1U4-F1
#
_cell.length_a   1.000
_cell.length_b   1.000
_cell.length_c   1.000
_cell.angle_alpha   90.00
_cell.angle_beta   90.00
_cell.angle_gamma   90.00
#
_symmetry.space_group_name_H-M   'P 1'
#
loop_
_entity.id
_entity.type
_entity.pdbx_description
1 polymer ?
#
loop_
_entity_poly.entity_id
_entity_poly.type
_entity_poly.pdbx_seq_one_letter_code
_entity_poly.pdbx_strand_id
1 'polypeptide(L)'
;MRAVRMTAARRPVVLGAAAAAVFVVLALVAFCTNRGSDPTSGGGIGTAAPTPTGGQGAFQVALANDRLYLLDGTMSVTALRRVRVSDPFPVRLEVCGPAASCAASPEPAPSAVGTPGDTQQGRVKVGSHIGAELTSNAPDAVGIDPVGVRTQPVIDPADRASWEWHVTPTATGEFSLTLGVTTLRPDAATALLPTTYLRIPLVVEQTIGNRIRSVGRTAKDTVDWVLQVLAAMAGLGATTWLVTAWRRRRGTVPAHSADRRTETASTDPEVRRAAVTALAAELPDDATVGELLADRAHHDPAPAVREAAVRSLADRRPVGERTVTVLKRCAVEDPDPDVRRAAIRAVVAVDPSVDAWLASRAADDPDEDVRVAAGRELRQRATP
;
A
#
# COMPACT_ATOMS: atom_id res chain seq x y z
N MET A 1 32.18 16.81 -55.04
CA MET A 1 32.63 15.42 -54.86
C MET A 1 31.91 14.83 -53.65
N ARG A 2 31.37 13.61 -53.80
CA ARG A 2 30.67 12.81 -52.78
C ARG A 2 31.61 12.33 -51.67
N ALA A 3 31.06 12.20 -50.45
CA ALA A 3 31.10 11.06 -49.51
C ALA A 3 30.99 11.61 -48.07
N VAL A 4 29.92 11.44 -47.27
CA VAL A 4 29.14 10.28 -46.81
C VAL A 4 29.89 9.37 -45.81
N ARG A 5 29.21 9.19 -44.65
CA ARG A 5 29.38 8.18 -43.56
C ARG A 5 30.47 8.47 -42.51
N MET A 6 30.31 8.17 -41.23
CA MET A 6 29.37 7.27 -40.55
C MET A 6 29.31 7.61 -39.04
N THR A 7 28.12 7.50 -38.46
CA THR A 7 27.83 7.48 -37.02
C THR A 7 28.50 6.30 -36.32
N ALA A 8 29.11 6.53 -35.14
CA ALA A 8 29.50 5.49 -34.21
C ALA A 8 29.16 5.92 -32.77
N ALA A 9 28.08 5.36 -32.24
CA ALA A 9 27.80 5.37 -30.81
C ALA A 9 28.80 4.45 -30.10
N ARG A 10 29.43 4.94 -29.03
CA ARG A 10 30.18 4.13 -28.07
C ARG A 10 29.70 4.45 -26.65
N ARG A 11 29.01 3.49 -26.04
CA ARG A 11 29.10 3.26 -24.59
C ARG A 11 30.25 2.29 -24.33
N PRO A 12 31.00 2.49 -23.25
CA PRO A 12 31.42 1.40 -22.38
C PRO A 12 31.19 1.80 -20.90
N VAL A 13 31.12 0.96 -19.87
CA VAL A 13 31.28 -0.48 -19.68
C VAL A 13 30.71 -0.77 -18.29
N VAL A 14 30.00 -1.89 -18.16
CA VAL A 14 29.70 -2.53 -16.87
C VAL A 14 30.75 -3.64 -16.68
N LEU A 15 31.53 -3.57 -15.60
CA LEU A 15 32.25 -4.70 -15.00
C LEU A 15 31.34 -5.17 -13.85
N GLY A 16 30.78 -6.38 -13.84
CA GLY A 16 31.46 -7.62 -13.44
C GLY A 16 31.31 -7.80 -11.92
N ALA A 17 30.87 -8.91 -11.33
CA ALA A 17 30.65 -10.25 -11.84
C ALA A 17 29.92 -11.10 -10.78
N ALA A 18 29.32 -12.19 -11.27
CA ALA A 18 29.25 -13.54 -10.65
C ALA A 18 28.40 -13.73 -9.36
N ALA A 19 27.73 -14.86 -9.12
CA ALA A 19 27.92 -16.21 -9.64
C ALA A 19 26.67 -17.10 -9.45
N ALA A 20 26.56 -18.10 -10.35
CA ALA A 20 26.01 -19.46 -10.18
C ALA A 20 24.49 -19.61 -9.87
N ALA A 21 23.70 -20.52 -10.45
CA ALA A 21 23.86 -21.69 -11.34
C ALA A 21 22.46 -21.93 -11.99
N VAL A 22 22.23 -22.61 -13.12
CA VAL A 22 22.41 -24.04 -13.41
C VAL A 22 22.22 -24.28 -14.92
N PHE A 23 22.99 -25.25 -15.41
CA PHE A 23 23.13 -25.77 -16.76
C PHE A 23 21.86 -26.29 -17.46
N VAL A 24 21.71 -25.80 -18.70
CA VAL A 24 21.65 -26.56 -19.98
C VAL A 24 20.41 -27.39 -20.30
N VAL A 25 19.62 -26.79 -21.19
CA VAL A 25 18.69 -27.40 -22.14
C VAL A 25 19.47 -27.84 -23.38
N LEU A 26 19.56 -29.16 -23.65
CA LEU A 26 19.85 -29.72 -24.98
C LEU A 26 19.66 -31.25 -25.00
N ALA A 27 18.46 -31.71 -25.37
CA ALA A 27 18.23 -33.07 -25.86
C ALA A 27 16.86 -33.18 -26.57
N LEU A 28 16.62 -32.33 -27.57
CA LEU A 28 15.61 -32.55 -28.61
C LEU A 28 16.39 -32.80 -29.91
N VAL A 29 16.64 -34.07 -30.21
CA VAL A 29 16.87 -34.73 -31.51
C VAL A 29 17.43 -36.13 -31.18
N ALA A 30 16.54 -37.01 -30.77
CA ALA A 30 16.72 -38.47 -30.74
C ALA A 30 15.35 -39.15 -30.87
N PHE A 31 14.50 -38.61 -31.77
CA PHE A 31 13.18 -39.15 -32.13
C PHE A 31 13.21 -39.99 -33.42
N CYS A 32 14.39 -40.48 -33.83
CA CYS A 32 14.48 -41.45 -34.91
C CYS A 32 15.40 -42.58 -34.47
N THR A 33 14.92 -43.81 -34.62
CA THR A 33 15.59 -45.09 -34.33
C THR A 33 15.57 -45.51 -32.85
N ASN A 34 14.54 -46.26 -32.45
CA ASN A 34 14.71 -47.65 -32.01
C ASN A 34 13.39 -48.16 -31.39
N ARG A 35 12.64 -48.95 -32.15
CA ARG A 35 11.93 -50.16 -31.68
C ARG A 35 11.17 -50.77 -32.86
N GLY A 36 11.90 -51.57 -33.63
CA GLY A 36 11.31 -52.71 -34.31
C GLY A 36 11.39 -53.90 -33.35
N SER A 37 10.25 -54.46 -32.96
CA SER A 37 9.96 -55.91 -32.93
C SER A 37 8.62 -56.15 -32.23
N ASP A 38 7.61 -56.45 -33.05
CA ASP A 38 6.50 -57.33 -32.70
C ASP A 38 7.04 -58.74 -32.39
N PRO A 39 6.40 -59.53 -31.52
CA PRO A 39 5.24 -60.30 -31.97
C PRO A 39 4.07 -60.38 -30.99
N THR A 40 2.88 -60.36 -31.58
CA THR A 40 1.61 -60.79 -31.01
C THR A 40 1.47 -62.31 -31.11
N SER A 41 1.16 -62.98 -30.00
CA SER A 41 0.20 -64.11 -29.96
C SER A 41 -0.01 -64.59 -28.51
N GLY A 42 -1.26 -64.86 -28.14
CA GLY A 42 -1.59 -65.80 -27.07
C GLY A 42 -2.40 -65.27 -25.87
N GLY A 43 -3.72 -65.23 -26.06
CA GLY A 43 -4.82 -65.40 -25.10
C GLY A 43 -4.59 -65.46 -23.58
N GLY A 44 -5.48 -64.76 -22.85
CA GLY A 44 -5.72 -64.99 -21.43
C GLY A 44 -6.77 -64.03 -20.86
N ILE A 45 -8.03 -64.46 -20.80
CA ILE A 45 -9.08 -63.80 -20.01
C ILE A 45 -8.70 -63.96 -18.54
N GLY A 46 -8.29 -62.85 -17.92
CA GLY A 46 -7.99 -62.77 -16.50
C GLY A 46 -8.43 -61.41 -15.99
N THR A 47 -9.60 -61.38 -15.34
CA THR A 47 -10.07 -60.27 -14.54
C THR A 47 -9.14 -60.09 -13.34
N ALA A 48 -8.11 -59.27 -13.50
CA ALA A 48 -7.40 -58.64 -12.41
C ALA A 48 -7.09 -57.21 -12.85
N ALA A 49 -7.80 -56.25 -12.25
CA ALA A 49 -7.42 -54.85 -12.37
C ALA A 49 -5.94 -54.73 -11.99
N PRO A 50 -5.10 -54.02 -12.76
CA PRO A 50 -3.70 -53.88 -12.41
C PRO A 50 -3.62 -53.16 -11.07
N THR A 51 -3.21 -53.87 -10.01
CA THR A 51 -2.85 -53.25 -8.75
C THR A 51 -1.68 -52.32 -9.05
N PRO A 52 -1.80 -51.01 -8.83
CA PRO A 52 -0.73 -50.09 -9.17
C PRO A 52 0.49 -50.35 -8.29
N THR A 53 1.52 -50.98 -8.85
CA THR A 53 2.77 -51.38 -8.16
C THR A 53 3.72 -50.20 -7.92
N GLY A 54 3.21 -48.97 -7.87
CA GLY A 54 3.96 -47.77 -7.58
C GLY A 54 3.13 -46.80 -6.72
N GLY A 55 3.79 -46.09 -5.81
CA GLY A 55 3.13 -45.19 -4.84
C GLY A 55 2.17 -44.18 -5.47
N GLN A 56 2.39 -43.79 -6.72
CA GLN A 56 1.51 -42.89 -7.45
C GLN A 56 0.13 -43.48 -7.77
N GLY A 57 0.05 -44.74 -8.22
CA GLY A 57 -1.25 -45.33 -8.55
C GLY A 57 -2.02 -45.77 -7.29
N ALA A 58 -1.31 -46.22 -6.25
CA ALA A 58 -1.93 -46.48 -4.94
C ALA A 58 -2.54 -45.19 -4.35
N PHE A 59 -1.85 -44.06 -4.49
CA PHE A 59 -2.36 -42.74 -4.10
C PHE A 59 -3.60 -42.32 -4.90
N GLN A 60 -3.62 -42.55 -6.22
CA GLN A 60 -4.79 -42.25 -7.06
C GLN A 60 -6.02 -43.08 -6.68
N VAL A 61 -5.84 -44.37 -6.35
CA VAL A 61 -6.92 -45.23 -5.86
C VAL A 61 -7.44 -44.76 -4.51
N ALA A 62 -6.54 -44.39 -3.57
CA ALA A 62 -6.93 -43.85 -2.27
C ALA A 62 -7.76 -42.56 -2.42
N LEU A 63 -7.33 -41.64 -3.30
CA LEU A 63 -8.05 -40.40 -3.56
C LEU A 63 -9.43 -40.65 -4.20
N ALA A 64 -9.53 -41.65 -5.09
CA ALA A 64 -10.81 -42.03 -5.69
C ALA A 64 -11.79 -42.61 -4.66
N ASN A 65 -11.29 -43.42 -3.72
CA ASN A 65 -12.10 -43.97 -2.63
C ASN A 65 -12.58 -42.88 -1.66
N ASP A 66 -11.71 -41.94 -1.27
CA ASP A 66 -12.08 -40.83 -0.39
C ASP A 66 -13.20 -39.96 -0.99
N ARG A 67 -13.23 -39.83 -2.33
CA ARG A 67 -14.28 -39.08 -3.05
C ARG A 67 -15.66 -39.73 -3.01
N LEU A 68 -15.77 -41.02 -2.73
CA LEU A 68 -17.05 -41.74 -2.71
C LEU A 68 -17.97 -41.30 -1.57
N TYR A 69 -17.39 -40.76 -0.49
CA TYR A 69 -18.12 -40.31 0.68
C TYR A 69 -18.50 -38.82 0.62
N LEU A 70 -18.23 -38.15 -0.50
CA LEU A 70 -18.54 -36.73 -0.64
C LEU A 70 -20.03 -36.51 -0.89
N LEU A 71 -20.59 -35.54 -0.15
CA LEU A 71 -21.98 -35.12 -0.18
C LEU A 71 -22.13 -33.83 -1.00
N ASP A 72 -23.34 -33.61 -1.55
CA ASP A 72 -23.70 -32.34 -2.18
C ASP A 72 -24.07 -31.30 -1.12
N GLY A 73 -23.17 -30.33 -0.90
CA GLY A 73 -23.37 -29.22 0.01
C GLY A 73 -23.67 -27.90 -0.71
N THR A 74 -24.08 -26.92 0.09
CA THR A 74 -24.30 -25.54 -0.37
C THR A 74 -23.34 -24.61 0.36
N MET A 75 -22.98 -23.52 -0.31
CA MET A 75 -22.21 -22.44 0.31
C MET A 75 -22.89 -21.10 0.07
N SER A 76 -22.84 -20.22 1.06
CA SER A 76 -23.31 -18.83 0.96
C SER A 76 -22.24 -17.90 1.47
N VAL A 77 -21.86 -16.92 0.66
CA VAL A 77 -20.96 -15.85 1.07
C VAL A 77 -21.73 -14.53 1.19
N THR A 78 -21.49 -13.81 2.28
CA THR A 78 -22.03 -12.47 2.52
C THR A 78 -20.87 -11.49 2.57
N ALA A 79 -20.87 -10.50 1.67
CA ALA A 79 -19.83 -9.48 1.59
C ALA A 79 -20.41 -8.14 1.11
N LEU A 80 -19.86 -7.03 1.62
CA LEU A 80 -20.23 -5.69 1.15
C LEU A 80 -19.64 -5.44 -0.24
N ARG A 81 -20.45 -4.90 -1.16
CA ARG A 81 -19.99 -4.50 -2.50
C ARG A 81 -19.33 -3.12 -2.53
N ARG A 82 -19.78 -2.22 -1.66
CA ARG A 82 -19.33 -0.83 -1.58
C ARG A 82 -18.95 -0.49 -0.16
N VAL A 83 -17.71 -0.08 0.03
CA VAL A 83 -17.13 0.18 1.35
C VAL A 83 -16.24 1.40 1.30
N ARG A 84 -16.04 1.99 2.47
CA ARG A 84 -15.18 3.16 2.66
C ARG A 84 -13.76 2.71 2.97
N VAL A 85 -12.79 3.50 2.57
CA VAL A 85 -11.38 3.23 2.89
C VAL A 85 -11.18 3.23 4.41
N SER A 86 -10.40 2.29 4.91
CA SER A 86 -10.07 2.09 6.33
C SER A 86 -11.22 1.62 7.24
N ASP A 87 -12.43 1.40 6.71
CA ASP A 87 -13.51 0.78 7.47
C ASP A 87 -13.39 -0.75 7.30
N PRO A 88 -12.98 -1.50 8.34
CA PRO A 88 -12.94 -2.95 8.27
C PRO A 88 -14.36 -3.48 8.20
N PHE A 89 -14.58 -4.47 7.33
CA PHE A 89 -15.87 -5.14 7.22
C PHE A 89 -15.69 -6.66 7.19
N PRO A 90 -16.65 -7.41 7.76
CA PRO A 90 -16.59 -8.87 7.73
C PRO A 90 -17.03 -9.39 6.36
N VAL A 91 -16.28 -10.35 5.84
CA VAL A 91 -16.72 -11.28 4.80
C VAL A 91 -16.97 -12.61 5.47
N ARG A 92 -18.21 -13.13 5.35
CA ARG A 92 -18.60 -14.39 5.99
C ARG A 92 -18.93 -15.43 4.93
N LEU A 93 -18.32 -16.61 5.04
CA LEU A 93 -18.67 -17.80 4.28
C LEU A 93 -19.36 -18.79 5.23
N GLU A 94 -20.50 -19.32 4.83
CA GLU A 94 -21.10 -20.51 5.45
C GLU A 94 -21.11 -21.65 4.43
N VAL A 95 -20.77 -22.85 4.89
CA VAL A 95 -20.87 -24.09 4.11
C VAL A 95 -21.72 -25.08 4.90
N CYS A 96 -22.72 -25.66 4.24
CA CYS A 96 -23.70 -26.56 4.84
C CYS A 96 -23.74 -27.89 4.11
N GLY A 97 -23.90 -28.97 4.88
CA GLY A 97 -24.30 -30.28 4.38
C GLY A 97 -25.71 -30.27 3.75
N PRO A 98 -26.08 -31.33 3.01
CA PRO A 98 -27.35 -31.41 2.29
C PRO A 98 -28.60 -31.34 3.17
N ALA A 99 -28.51 -31.68 4.46
CA ALA A 99 -29.61 -31.60 5.42
C ALA A 99 -29.58 -30.32 6.27
N ALA A 100 -28.59 -29.44 6.07
CA ALA A 100 -28.48 -28.13 6.70
C ALA A 100 -28.74 -27.01 5.70
N SER A 101 -29.41 -25.93 6.12
CA SER A 101 -29.70 -24.78 5.26
C SER A 101 -28.74 -23.62 5.52
N CYS A 102 -27.99 -23.19 4.50
CA CYS A 102 -27.17 -21.97 4.52
C CYS A 102 -27.97 -20.73 4.03
N ALA A 103 -29.31 -20.79 4.08
CA ALA A 103 -30.15 -19.67 3.68
C ALA A 103 -29.89 -18.49 4.63
N ALA A 104 -29.58 -17.32 4.05
CA ALA A 104 -29.26 -16.11 4.78
C ALA A 104 -30.31 -15.82 5.85
N SER A 105 -29.87 -15.75 7.11
CA SER A 105 -30.72 -15.27 8.20
C SER A 105 -31.09 -13.81 7.91
N PRO A 106 -32.37 -13.41 7.97
CA PRO A 106 -32.81 -12.09 7.50
C PRO A 106 -32.57 -10.95 8.51
N GLU A 107 -31.66 -11.09 9.48
CA GLU A 107 -31.47 -10.08 10.51
C GLU A 107 -30.20 -9.24 10.25
N PRO A 108 -30.32 -8.00 9.71
CA PRO A 108 -29.19 -7.10 9.65
C PRO A 108 -28.85 -6.64 11.08
N ALA A 109 -27.58 -6.80 11.47
CA ALA A 109 -27.08 -6.21 12.70
C ALA A 109 -27.37 -4.69 12.69
N PRO A 110 -27.88 -4.10 13.78
CA PRO A 110 -28.39 -2.71 13.82
C PRO A 110 -27.31 -1.62 13.74
N SER A 111 -26.12 -1.92 13.21
CA SER A 111 -24.99 -0.97 13.17
C SER A 111 -24.18 -1.00 11.87
N ALA A 112 -24.62 -1.71 10.82
CA ALA A 112 -23.95 -1.67 9.53
C ALA A 112 -24.23 -0.34 8.80
N VAL A 113 -23.35 0.63 8.98
CA VAL A 113 -23.26 1.80 8.09
C VAL A 113 -22.70 1.31 6.76
N GLY A 114 -23.58 0.92 5.83
CA GLY A 114 -23.23 0.44 4.49
C GLY A 114 -24.42 -0.25 3.80
N THR A 115 -24.46 -0.23 2.47
CA THR A 115 -25.50 -0.94 1.70
C THR A 115 -25.43 -2.43 2.01
N PRO A 116 -26.56 -3.14 2.27
CA PRO A 116 -26.55 -4.57 2.58
C PRO A 116 -25.74 -5.34 1.54
N GLY A 117 -24.84 -6.21 2.03
CA GLY A 117 -23.96 -7.01 1.20
C GLY A 117 -24.74 -8.02 0.37
N ASP A 118 -24.31 -8.25 -0.86
CA ASP A 118 -24.92 -9.27 -1.70
C ASP A 118 -24.55 -10.65 -1.19
N THR A 119 -25.57 -11.48 -0.96
CA THR A 119 -25.35 -12.90 -0.69
C THR A 119 -25.17 -13.63 -2.01
N GLN A 120 -23.99 -14.23 -2.23
CA GLN A 120 -23.77 -15.13 -3.35
C GLN A 120 -23.84 -16.57 -2.87
N GLN A 121 -24.57 -17.43 -3.59
CA GLN A 121 -24.69 -18.84 -3.27
C GLN A 121 -23.95 -19.69 -4.32
N GLY A 122 -23.40 -20.81 -3.87
CA GLY A 122 -22.73 -21.78 -4.72
C GLY A 122 -22.96 -23.21 -4.23
N ARG A 123 -22.55 -24.18 -5.05
CA ARG A 123 -22.51 -25.58 -4.67
C ARG A 123 -21.07 -25.99 -4.40
N VAL A 124 -20.88 -26.82 -3.39
CA VAL A 124 -19.57 -27.36 -3.01
C VAL A 124 -19.75 -28.79 -2.54
N LYS A 125 -18.78 -29.66 -2.83
CA LYS A 125 -18.79 -31.03 -2.33
C LYS A 125 -18.25 -31.05 -0.90
N VAL A 126 -19.03 -31.59 0.02
CA VAL A 126 -18.71 -31.73 1.45
C VAL A 126 -18.59 -33.21 1.83
N GLY A 127 -18.50 -33.59 3.10
CA GLY A 127 -18.25 -34.97 3.53
C GLY A 127 -16.81 -35.22 4.00
N SER A 128 -16.05 -34.15 4.27
CA SER A 128 -14.67 -34.20 4.77
C SER A 128 -14.32 -32.83 5.39
N HIS A 129 -13.04 -32.46 5.43
CA HIS A 129 -12.58 -31.14 5.83
C HIS A 129 -12.69 -30.15 4.68
N ILE A 130 -13.19 -28.94 4.97
CA ILE A 130 -13.29 -27.84 4.02
C ILE A 130 -12.25 -26.80 4.40
N GLY A 131 -11.38 -26.45 3.45
CA GLY A 131 -10.49 -25.30 3.55
C GLY A 131 -11.08 -24.12 2.81
N ALA A 132 -11.06 -22.94 3.42
CA ALA A 132 -11.49 -21.71 2.78
C ALA A 132 -10.39 -20.64 2.87
N GLU A 133 -10.14 -19.96 1.75
CA GLU A 133 -9.14 -18.92 1.66
C GLU A 133 -9.68 -17.74 0.86
N LEU A 134 -9.46 -16.52 1.38
CA LEU A 134 -9.86 -15.28 0.73
C LEU A 134 -8.60 -14.51 0.33
N THR A 135 -8.51 -14.15 -0.94
CA THR A 135 -7.39 -13.38 -1.50
C THR A 135 -7.90 -12.15 -2.23
N SER A 136 -7.03 -11.15 -2.40
CA SER A 136 -7.32 -9.94 -3.18
C SER A 136 -6.45 -9.92 -4.44
N ASN A 137 -6.96 -9.32 -5.51
CA ASN A 137 -6.14 -9.00 -6.69
C ASN A 137 -5.10 -7.89 -6.42
N ALA A 138 -5.22 -7.17 -5.30
CA ALA A 138 -4.30 -6.14 -4.86
C ALA A 138 -4.03 -6.31 -3.34
N PRO A 139 -3.08 -7.17 -2.95
CA PRO A 139 -2.81 -7.48 -1.55
C PRO A 139 -2.29 -6.26 -0.75
N ASP A 140 -1.57 -5.35 -1.40
CA ASP A 140 -1.06 -4.12 -0.76
C ASP A 140 -2.17 -3.09 -0.49
N ALA A 141 -3.26 -3.17 -1.25
CA ALA A 141 -4.39 -2.23 -1.22
C ALA A 141 -5.58 -2.73 -0.38
N VAL A 142 -5.64 -4.03 -0.08
CA VAL A 142 -6.73 -4.65 0.66
C VAL A 142 -6.17 -5.69 1.62
N GLY A 143 -6.10 -5.33 2.90
CA GLY A 143 -5.72 -6.25 3.97
C GLY A 143 -6.84 -7.24 4.24
N ILE A 144 -6.49 -8.51 4.43
CA ILE A 144 -7.43 -9.59 4.73
C ILE A 144 -6.90 -10.36 5.93
N ASP A 145 -7.62 -10.26 7.05
CA ASP A 145 -7.28 -10.93 8.29
C ASP A 145 -8.28 -12.07 8.55
N PRO A 146 -7.85 -13.35 8.49
CA PRO A 146 -8.73 -14.48 8.78
C PRO A 146 -9.05 -14.55 10.27
N VAL A 147 -10.32 -14.78 10.59
CA VAL A 147 -10.80 -14.97 11.96
C VAL A 147 -11.05 -16.46 12.19
N GLY A 148 -10.30 -17.05 13.11
CA GLY A 148 -10.44 -18.46 13.49
C GLY A 148 -9.65 -19.43 12.61
N VAL A 149 -10.16 -20.65 12.49
CA VAL A 149 -9.46 -21.76 11.82
C VAL A 149 -9.74 -21.78 10.31
N ARG A 150 -8.68 -22.02 9.52
CA ARG A 150 -8.77 -22.04 8.04
C ARG A 150 -9.47 -23.29 7.49
N THR A 151 -9.45 -24.38 8.25
CA THR A 151 -10.01 -25.67 7.85
C THR A 151 -10.98 -26.16 8.92
N GLN A 152 -12.18 -26.59 8.51
CA GLN A 152 -13.21 -27.10 9.42
C GLN A 152 -13.86 -28.36 8.85
N PRO A 153 -14.28 -29.32 9.69
CA PRO A 153 -15.00 -30.51 9.25
C PRO A 153 -16.45 -30.16 8.87
N VAL A 154 -16.90 -30.64 7.72
CA VAL A 154 -18.31 -30.70 7.32
C VAL A 154 -18.53 -32.11 6.77
N ILE A 155 -18.74 -33.06 7.68
CA ILE A 155 -18.70 -34.49 7.39
C ILE A 155 -20.14 -35.02 7.30
N ASP A 156 -20.95 -34.72 8.30
CA ASP A 156 -22.32 -35.20 8.38
C ASP A 156 -23.28 -34.35 7.55
N PRO A 157 -24.42 -34.92 7.08
CA PRO A 157 -25.42 -34.18 6.30
C PRO A 157 -25.95 -32.92 6.98
N ALA A 158 -25.97 -32.89 8.31
CA ALA A 158 -26.48 -31.77 9.11
C ALA A 158 -25.38 -30.79 9.54
N ASP A 159 -24.12 -31.03 9.19
CA ASP A 159 -23.02 -30.16 9.59
C ASP A 159 -23.07 -28.80 8.91
N ARG A 160 -22.60 -27.80 9.66
CA ARG A 160 -22.38 -26.43 9.20
C ARG A 160 -21.01 -25.97 9.67
N ALA A 161 -20.28 -25.31 8.78
CA ALA A 161 -19.07 -24.57 9.13
C ALA A 161 -19.16 -23.13 8.64
N SER A 162 -18.53 -22.21 9.37
CA SER A 162 -18.51 -20.79 9.03
C SER A 162 -17.10 -20.22 9.13
N TRP A 163 -16.72 -19.40 8.17
CA TRP A 163 -15.46 -18.66 8.15
C TRP A 163 -15.76 -17.18 8.08
N GLU A 164 -14.93 -16.39 8.75
CA GLU A 164 -15.01 -14.94 8.74
C GLU A 164 -13.64 -14.35 8.43
N TRP A 165 -13.59 -13.34 7.57
CA TRP A 165 -12.40 -12.53 7.31
C TRP A 165 -12.73 -11.07 7.57
N HIS A 166 -11.85 -10.35 8.24
CA HIS A 166 -11.92 -8.90 8.34
C HIS A 166 -11.13 -8.30 7.19
N VAL A 167 -11.85 -7.62 6.29
CA VAL A 167 -11.27 -7.00 5.10
C VAL A 167 -11.13 -5.51 5.35
N THR A 168 -9.90 -5.01 5.25
CA THR A 168 -9.56 -3.59 5.46
C THR A 168 -8.99 -2.99 4.18
N PRO A 169 -9.78 -2.23 3.40
CA PRO A 169 -9.27 -1.56 2.22
C PRO A 169 -8.41 -0.35 2.60
N THR A 170 -7.23 -0.21 2.00
CA THR A 170 -6.27 0.87 2.23
C THR A 170 -6.18 1.86 1.07
N ALA A 171 -6.63 1.46 -0.13
CA ALA A 171 -6.68 2.30 -1.32
C ALA A 171 -8.08 2.38 -1.92
N THR A 172 -8.35 3.44 -2.68
CA THR A 172 -9.61 3.64 -3.40
C THR A 172 -9.53 3.02 -4.78
N GLY A 173 -10.63 2.45 -5.26
CA GLY A 173 -10.70 1.85 -6.59
C GLY A 173 -11.61 0.64 -6.65
N GLU A 174 -11.57 -0.04 -7.79
CA GLU A 174 -12.26 -1.31 -7.99
C GLU A 174 -11.29 -2.47 -7.75
N PHE A 175 -11.63 -3.30 -6.78
CA PHE A 175 -10.89 -4.49 -6.40
C PHE A 175 -11.77 -5.73 -6.59
N SER A 176 -11.14 -6.89 -6.62
CA SER A 176 -11.84 -8.17 -6.63
C SER A 176 -11.24 -9.10 -5.60
N LEU A 177 -12.11 -9.59 -4.71
CA LEU A 177 -11.75 -10.65 -3.78
C LEU A 177 -12.03 -11.99 -4.45
N THR A 178 -11.11 -12.93 -4.29
CA THR A 178 -11.24 -14.31 -4.78
C THR A 178 -11.32 -15.23 -3.57
N LEU A 179 -12.49 -15.82 -3.38
CA LEU A 179 -12.73 -16.84 -2.36
C LEU A 179 -12.48 -18.22 -2.98
N GLY A 180 -11.48 -18.93 -2.49
CA GLY A 180 -11.20 -20.33 -2.82
C GLY A 180 -11.76 -21.26 -1.75
N VAL A 181 -12.61 -22.20 -2.15
CA VAL A 181 -13.13 -23.26 -1.27
C VAL A 181 -12.65 -24.61 -1.78
N THR A 182 -11.99 -25.37 -0.91
CA THR A 182 -11.37 -26.65 -1.27
C THR A 182 -11.85 -27.75 -0.34
N THR A 183 -12.31 -28.85 -0.92
CA THR A 183 -12.57 -30.09 -0.18
C THR A 183 -11.24 -30.82 0.03
N LEU A 184 -10.80 -30.91 1.28
CA LEU A 184 -9.54 -31.52 1.69
C LEU A 184 -9.81 -32.92 2.26
N ARG A 185 -8.80 -33.78 2.23
CA ARG A 185 -8.78 -35.07 2.91
C ARG A 185 -8.72 -34.85 4.44
N PRO A 186 -9.02 -35.85 5.30
CA PRO A 186 -8.95 -35.68 6.75
C PRO A 186 -7.58 -35.25 7.30
N ASP A 187 -6.51 -35.39 6.51
CA ASP A 187 -5.17 -34.85 6.84
C ASP A 187 -5.06 -33.33 6.68
N ALA A 188 -6.10 -32.65 6.20
CA ALA A 188 -6.17 -31.21 5.93
C ALA A 188 -5.05 -30.67 5.00
N ALA A 189 -4.34 -31.54 4.28
CA ALA A 189 -3.21 -31.17 3.44
C ALA A 189 -3.46 -31.50 1.95
N THR A 190 -4.24 -32.53 1.68
CA THR A 190 -4.46 -33.02 0.31
C THR A 190 -5.83 -32.61 -0.20
N ALA A 191 -5.89 -31.93 -1.36
CA ALA A 191 -7.15 -31.60 -2.01
C ALA A 191 -7.81 -32.86 -2.63
N LEU A 192 -9.04 -33.16 -2.21
CA LEU A 192 -9.87 -34.20 -2.81
C LEU A 192 -10.44 -33.75 -4.16
N LEU A 193 -10.79 -32.47 -4.30
CA LEU A 193 -11.36 -31.91 -5.52
C LEU A 193 -10.66 -30.60 -5.90
N PRO A 194 -10.76 -30.18 -7.17
CA PRO A 194 -10.29 -28.86 -7.58
C PRO A 194 -10.95 -27.76 -6.75
N THR A 195 -10.16 -26.76 -6.34
CA THR A 195 -10.64 -25.59 -5.61
C THR A 195 -11.70 -24.85 -6.43
N THR A 196 -12.83 -24.55 -5.78
CA THR A 196 -13.88 -23.72 -6.36
C THR A 196 -13.58 -22.26 -6.04
N TYR A 197 -13.52 -21.41 -7.06
CA TYR A 197 -13.23 -19.99 -6.90
C TYR A 197 -14.47 -19.14 -7.15
N LEU A 198 -14.76 -18.21 -6.25
CA LEU A 198 -15.82 -17.22 -6.39
C LEU A 198 -15.22 -15.82 -6.35
N ARG A 199 -15.57 -15.00 -7.36
CA ARG A 199 -15.13 -13.61 -7.44
C ARG A 199 -16.18 -12.69 -6.83
N ILE A 200 -15.74 -11.90 -5.86
CA ILE A 200 -16.57 -10.92 -5.15
C ILE A 200 -16.07 -9.53 -5.56
N PRO A 201 -16.85 -8.76 -6.35
CA PRO A 201 -16.46 -7.41 -6.73
C PRO A 201 -16.54 -6.47 -5.52
N LEU A 202 -15.51 -5.64 -5.35
CA LEU A 202 -15.37 -4.71 -4.24
C LEU A 202 -15.08 -3.31 -4.79
N VAL A 203 -15.96 -2.36 -4.53
CA VAL A 203 -15.78 -0.96 -4.90
C VAL A 203 -15.46 -0.17 -3.64
N VAL A 204 -14.28 0.43 -3.58
CA VAL A 204 -13.85 1.24 -2.43
C VAL A 204 -14.02 2.72 -2.78
N GLU A 205 -15.00 3.35 -2.15
CA GLU A 205 -15.37 4.75 -2.40
C GLU A 205 -14.56 5.72 -1.51
N GLN A 206 -14.27 6.90 -2.04
CA GLN A 206 -13.58 7.97 -1.29
C GLN A 206 -14.49 8.52 -0.19
N THR A 207 -13.98 8.62 1.04
CA THR A 207 -14.65 9.37 2.12
C THR A 207 -13.80 10.57 2.50
N ILE A 208 -14.44 11.73 2.67
CA ILE A 208 -13.84 13.06 2.99
C ILE A 208 -12.86 13.00 4.19
N GLY A 209 -13.00 12.00 5.08
CA GLY A 209 -12.12 11.78 6.23
C GLY A 209 -10.74 11.17 5.93
N ASN A 210 -10.47 10.71 4.71
CA ASN A 210 -9.25 9.97 4.40
C ASN A 210 -8.07 10.84 3.92
N ARG A 211 -8.25 12.16 3.80
CA ARG A 211 -7.16 13.11 3.51
C ARG A 211 -6.18 13.28 4.68
N ILE A 212 -6.49 12.78 5.87
CA ILE A 212 -5.70 13.04 7.10
C ILE A 212 -4.98 11.80 7.65
N ARG A 213 -5.30 10.56 7.23
CA ARG A 213 -4.74 9.34 7.87
C ARG A 213 -4.03 8.32 6.98
N SER A 214 -4.16 8.35 5.65
CA SER A 214 -3.33 7.47 4.79
C SER A 214 -1.86 7.88 4.72
N VAL A 215 -1.52 9.07 5.20
CA VAL A 215 -0.14 9.52 5.41
C VAL A 215 0.44 8.98 6.73
N GLY A 216 -0.39 8.48 7.67
CA GLY A 216 0.05 8.22 9.05
C GLY A 216 0.92 6.97 9.28
N ARG A 217 0.88 5.95 8.40
CA ARG A 217 1.65 4.71 8.58
C ARG A 217 2.94 4.69 7.77
N THR A 218 2.89 5.09 6.50
CA THR A 218 4.07 5.26 5.66
C THR A 218 4.92 6.47 6.05
N ALA A 219 4.34 7.57 6.54
CA ALA A 219 5.15 8.69 7.02
C ALA A 219 5.90 8.35 8.31
N LYS A 220 5.34 7.54 9.22
CA LYS A 220 6.05 7.18 10.45
C LYS A 220 7.27 6.31 10.15
N ASP A 221 7.13 5.30 9.31
CA ASP A 221 8.24 4.40 8.96
C ASP A 221 9.28 5.10 8.07
N THR A 222 8.86 6.00 7.18
CA THR A 222 9.79 6.81 6.38
C THR A 222 10.51 7.84 7.25
N VAL A 223 9.83 8.47 8.21
CA VAL A 223 10.43 9.43 9.14
C VAL A 223 11.37 8.73 10.12
N ASP A 224 11.02 7.55 10.62
CA ASP A 224 11.86 6.78 11.54
C ASP A 224 13.11 6.24 10.81
N TRP A 225 12.97 5.77 9.56
CA TRP A 225 14.10 5.39 8.72
C TRP A 225 15.00 6.58 8.37
N VAL A 226 14.45 7.74 8.00
CA VAL A 226 15.23 8.96 7.74
C VAL A 226 15.93 9.46 9.01
N LEU A 227 15.27 9.43 10.17
CA LEU A 227 15.88 9.77 11.47
C LEU A 227 17.04 8.82 11.81
N GLN A 228 16.89 7.51 11.56
CA GLN A 228 17.96 6.54 11.77
C GLN A 228 19.15 6.75 10.81
N VAL A 229 18.88 7.07 9.54
CA VAL A 229 19.93 7.40 8.56
C VAL A 229 20.62 8.72 8.93
N LEU A 230 19.88 9.75 9.37
CA LEU A 230 20.44 11.02 9.83
C LEU A 230 21.25 10.85 11.13
N ALA A 231 20.83 10.01 12.07
CA ALA A 231 21.59 9.69 13.28
C ALA A 231 22.88 8.92 12.97
N ALA A 232 22.85 7.98 12.03
CA ALA A 232 24.03 7.27 11.55
C ALA A 232 25.01 8.21 10.81
N MET A 233 24.48 9.14 10.00
CA MET A 233 25.24 10.18 9.33
C MET A 233 25.81 11.21 10.31
N ALA A 234 25.12 11.52 11.40
CA ALA A 234 25.63 12.36 12.49
C ALA A 234 26.76 11.67 13.28
N GLY A 235 26.73 10.34 13.41
CA GLY A 235 27.85 9.57 13.97
C GLY A 235 29.13 9.65 13.14
N LEU A 236 29.00 9.62 11.80
CA LEU A 236 30.13 9.86 10.88
C LEU A 236 30.51 11.35 10.83
N GLY A 237 29.50 12.23 10.88
CA GLY A 237 29.63 13.69 10.95
C GLY A 237 30.25 14.19 12.25
N ALA A 238 30.19 13.45 13.36
CA ALA A 238 30.85 13.84 14.61
C ALA A 238 32.38 13.82 14.48
N THR A 239 32.93 12.87 13.71
CA THR A 239 34.36 12.86 13.40
C THR A 239 34.73 14.00 12.45
N THR A 240 33.90 14.28 11.45
CA THR A 240 34.10 15.40 10.52
C THR A 240 33.87 16.76 11.19
N TRP A 241 32.98 16.84 12.16
CA TRP A 241 32.68 18.04 12.98
C TRP A 241 33.80 18.31 13.96
N LEU A 242 34.35 17.29 14.63
CA LEU A 242 35.56 17.45 15.46
C LEU A 242 36.76 17.89 14.62
N VAL A 243 36.93 17.34 13.41
CA VAL A 243 37.99 17.74 12.47
C VAL A 243 37.77 19.15 11.91
N THR A 244 36.53 19.55 11.61
CA THR A 244 36.22 20.91 11.10
C THR A 244 36.18 21.95 12.21
N ALA A 245 35.80 21.61 13.44
CA ALA A 245 35.90 22.46 14.62
C ALA A 245 37.38 22.67 15.03
N TRP A 246 38.21 21.64 14.90
CA TRP A 246 39.66 21.74 15.05
C TRP A 246 40.29 22.61 13.95
N ARG A 247 39.84 22.50 12.69
CA ARG A 247 40.27 23.38 11.59
C ARG A 247 39.77 24.82 11.74
N ARG A 248 38.56 25.07 12.27
CA ARG A 248 38.07 26.43 12.55
C ARG A 248 38.90 27.17 13.61
N ARG A 249 39.55 26.44 14.54
CA ARG A 249 40.50 27.03 15.51
C ARG A 249 41.86 27.42 14.93
N ARG A 250 42.20 26.96 13.71
CA ARG A 250 43.43 27.37 13.00
C ARG A 250 43.04 28.01 11.68
N GLY A 251 42.83 29.33 11.70
CA GLY A 251 42.25 30.08 10.60
C GLY A 251 42.93 29.87 9.25
N THR A 252 42.18 29.33 8.29
CA THR A 252 42.23 29.64 6.86
C THR A 252 40.87 29.32 6.23
N VAL A 253 40.22 30.34 5.64
CA VAL A 253 39.02 30.21 4.77
C VAL A 253 39.54 30.16 3.32
N PRO A 254 38.89 29.46 2.37
CA PRO A 254 37.84 30.12 1.59
C PRO A 254 36.55 29.30 1.41
N ALA A 255 35.47 30.05 1.22
CA ALA A 255 34.09 29.62 1.04
C ALA A 255 33.89 28.63 -0.13
N HIS A 256 33.11 27.59 0.11
CA HIS A 256 32.45 26.78 -0.92
C HIS A 256 30.94 26.97 -0.79
N SER A 257 30.44 28.09 -1.31
CA SER A 257 29.02 28.31 -1.57
C SER A 257 28.67 27.70 -2.93
N ALA A 258 28.41 26.39 -3.01
CA ALA A 258 27.84 25.82 -4.23
C ALA A 258 27.17 24.44 -4.06
N ASP A 259 27.66 23.56 -3.20
CA ASP A 259 27.36 22.13 -3.38
C ASP A 259 26.42 21.51 -2.33
N ARG A 260 25.36 22.23 -1.95
CA ARG A 260 24.31 21.68 -1.08
C ARG A 260 22.91 21.71 -1.69
N ARG A 261 22.76 22.19 -2.93
CA ARG A 261 21.48 22.15 -3.67
C ARG A 261 21.12 20.74 -4.15
N THR A 262 22.06 19.81 -4.14
CA THR A 262 21.94 18.47 -4.73
C THR A 262 21.32 17.42 -3.81
N GLU A 263 21.26 17.65 -2.48
CA GLU A 263 20.67 16.67 -1.54
C GLU A 263 19.13 16.72 -1.48
N THR A 264 18.46 17.76 -2.00
CA THR A 264 16.99 17.89 -1.94
C THR A 264 16.27 17.73 -3.28
N ALA A 265 16.97 17.33 -4.35
CA ALA A 265 16.39 17.17 -5.68
C ALA A 265 15.63 15.84 -5.88
N SER A 266 14.95 15.35 -4.83
CA SER A 266 14.01 14.24 -4.99
C SER A 266 12.84 14.71 -5.87
N THR A 267 12.55 13.97 -6.93
CA THR A 267 11.36 14.21 -7.75
C THR A 267 10.06 13.95 -6.98
N ASP A 268 10.12 13.12 -5.93
CA ASP A 268 8.96 12.77 -5.11
C ASP A 268 8.60 13.91 -4.13
N PRO A 269 7.40 14.51 -4.26
CA PRO A 269 6.94 15.57 -3.36
C PRO A 269 6.76 15.12 -1.91
N GLU A 270 6.43 13.86 -1.63
CA GLU A 270 6.29 13.37 -0.25
C GLU A 270 7.64 13.30 0.45
N VAL A 271 8.68 12.85 -0.26
CA VAL A 271 10.05 12.85 0.24
C VAL A 271 10.51 14.28 0.52
N ARG A 272 10.23 15.23 -0.39
CA ARG A 272 10.57 16.65 -0.16
C ARG A 272 9.82 17.25 1.01
N ARG A 273 8.53 16.93 1.17
CA ARG A 273 7.70 17.39 2.31
C ARG A 273 8.25 16.86 3.64
N ALA A 274 8.60 15.58 3.69
CA ALA A 274 9.20 14.96 4.86
C ALA A 274 10.57 15.58 5.19
N ALA A 275 11.43 15.79 4.18
CA ALA A 275 12.72 16.43 4.34
C ALA A 275 12.60 17.86 4.88
N VAL A 276 11.68 18.66 4.33
CA VAL A 276 11.36 20.03 4.80
C VAL A 276 10.92 20.04 6.26
N THR A 277 10.10 19.08 6.66
CA THR A 277 9.59 18.96 8.04
C THR A 277 10.70 18.54 9.01
N ALA A 278 11.48 17.52 8.64
CA ALA A 278 12.58 16.99 9.45
C ALA A 278 13.70 18.03 9.64
N LEU A 279 14.13 18.69 8.56
CA LEU A 279 15.16 19.73 8.64
C LEU A 279 14.73 20.89 9.55
N ALA A 280 13.45 21.28 9.51
CA ALA A 280 12.94 22.33 10.38
C ALA A 280 12.94 21.92 11.86
N ALA A 281 12.64 20.65 12.16
CA ALA A 281 12.62 20.13 13.52
C ALA A 281 14.02 19.95 14.12
N GLU A 282 14.97 19.43 13.34
CA GLU A 282 16.34 19.17 13.80
C GLU A 282 17.18 20.44 13.88
N LEU A 283 16.90 21.44 13.03
CA LEU A 283 17.68 22.66 12.88
C LEU A 283 16.78 23.93 12.91
N PRO A 284 16.07 24.17 14.02
CA PRO A 284 15.12 25.27 14.14
C PRO A 284 15.77 26.66 14.02
N ASP A 285 17.05 26.77 14.41
CA ASP A 285 17.78 28.04 14.47
C ASP A 285 18.77 28.22 13.30
N ASP A 286 18.92 27.23 12.42
CA ASP A 286 19.91 27.27 11.34
C ASP A 286 19.45 28.18 10.19
N ALA A 287 20.17 29.28 9.95
CA ALA A 287 19.81 30.26 8.93
C ALA A 287 19.72 29.67 7.50
N THR A 288 20.56 28.67 7.17
CA THR A 288 20.55 28.03 5.85
C THR A 288 19.29 27.19 5.66
N VAL A 289 18.85 26.49 6.72
CA VAL A 289 17.56 25.78 6.69
C VAL A 289 16.42 26.79 6.54
N GLY A 290 16.47 27.93 7.23
CA GLY A 290 15.50 29.01 7.04
C GLY A 290 15.40 29.49 5.59
N GLU A 291 16.54 29.68 4.91
CA GLU A 291 16.59 30.04 3.49
C GLU A 291 16.03 28.95 2.57
N LEU A 292 16.35 27.68 2.85
CA LEU A 292 15.81 26.55 2.11
C LEU A 292 14.28 26.47 2.23
N LEU A 293 13.75 26.63 3.43
CA LEU A 293 12.32 26.64 3.68
C LEU A 293 11.64 27.81 2.95
N ALA A 294 12.23 29.00 2.99
CA ALA A 294 11.72 30.15 2.25
C ALA A 294 11.71 29.91 0.72
N ASP A 295 12.74 29.26 0.20
CA ASP A 295 12.81 28.89 -1.21
C ASP A 295 11.74 27.84 -1.59
N ARG A 296 11.56 26.80 -0.76
CA ARG A 296 10.52 25.77 -0.97
C ARG A 296 9.12 26.34 -0.84
N ALA A 297 8.87 27.24 0.12
CA ALA A 297 7.58 27.91 0.31
C ALA A 297 7.12 28.70 -0.92
N HIS A 298 8.06 29.18 -1.76
CA HIS A 298 7.73 29.94 -2.96
C HIS A 298 7.77 29.12 -4.25
N HIS A 299 8.75 28.24 -4.40
CA HIS A 299 9.09 27.70 -5.70
C HIS A 299 8.86 26.19 -5.82
N ASP A 300 8.47 25.48 -4.76
CA ASP A 300 8.21 24.05 -4.89
C ASP A 300 6.99 23.80 -5.79
N PRO A 301 7.07 22.93 -6.80
CA PRO A 301 5.95 22.64 -7.68
C PRO A 301 4.77 22.01 -6.94
N ALA A 302 5.01 21.29 -5.84
CA ALA A 302 3.96 20.61 -5.09
C ALA A 302 3.40 21.50 -3.97
N PRO A 303 2.08 21.76 -3.95
CA PRO A 303 1.46 22.62 -2.93
C PRO A 303 1.64 22.06 -1.51
N ALA A 304 1.63 20.73 -1.35
CA ALA A 304 1.86 20.09 -0.05
C ALA A 304 3.27 20.37 0.53
N VAL A 305 4.28 20.54 -0.34
CA VAL A 305 5.64 20.89 0.09
C VAL A 305 5.71 22.38 0.45
N ARG A 306 5.07 23.25 -0.35
CA ARG A 306 4.98 24.70 -0.05
C ARG A 306 4.26 24.93 1.28
N GLU A 307 3.14 24.26 1.51
CA GLU A 307 2.36 24.32 2.73
C GLU A 307 3.18 23.87 3.95
N ALA A 308 3.91 22.75 3.83
CA ALA A 308 4.80 22.29 4.89
C ALA A 308 5.92 23.29 5.18
N ALA A 309 6.54 23.87 4.14
CA ALA A 309 7.58 24.87 4.30
C ALA A 309 7.04 26.15 4.99
N VAL A 310 5.83 26.60 4.64
CA VAL A 310 5.13 27.72 5.28
C VAL A 310 4.90 27.46 6.77
N ARG A 311 4.41 26.27 7.14
CA ARG A 311 4.23 25.90 8.55
C ARG A 311 5.55 25.86 9.30
N SER A 312 6.54 25.16 8.73
CA SER A 312 7.88 25.07 9.30
C SER A 312 8.53 26.43 9.52
N LEU A 313 8.32 27.40 8.61
CA LEU A 313 8.80 28.77 8.79
C LEU A 313 8.16 29.48 9.99
N ALA A 314 6.87 29.24 10.24
CA ALA A 314 6.12 29.85 11.34
C ALA A 314 6.53 29.30 12.71
N ASP A 315 6.98 28.06 12.77
CA ASP A 315 7.38 27.38 14.01
C ASP A 315 8.79 27.75 14.48
N ARG A 316 9.63 28.29 13.58
CA ARG A 316 11.02 28.68 13.89
C ARG A 316 11.08 29.84 14.86
N ARG A 317 12.10 29.86 15.73
CA ARG A 317 12.36 30.98 16.65
C ARG A 317 13.84 31.36 16.58
N PRO A 318 14.18 32.66 16.58
CA PRO A 318 13.28 33.80 16.44
C PRO A 318 12.69 33.89 15.01
N VAL A 319 11.46 34.41 14.89
CA VAL A 319 10.87 34.72 13.57
C VAL A 319 11.36 36.10 13.15
N GLY A 320 12.16 36.15 12.09
CA GLY A 320 12.64 37.42 11.52
C GLY A 320 11.64 38.05 10.53
N GLU A 321 11.79 39.34 10.27
CA GLU A 321 10.97 40.10 9.32
C GLU A 321 10.92 39.47 7.92
N ARG A 322 12.04 38.88 7.49
CA ARG A 322 12.13 38.18 6.21
C ARG A 322 11.18 36.98 6.14
N THR A 323 11.04 36.22 7.24
CA THR A 323 10.08 35.12 7.33
C THR A 323 8.66 35.63 7.25
N VAL A 324 8.32 36.70 7.98
CA VAL A 324 6.98 37.33 7.91
C VAL A 324 6.67 37.79 6.48
N THR A 325 7.65 38.34 5.77
CA THR A 325 7.50 38.78 4.37
C THR A 325 7.21 37.60 3.44
N VAL A 326 7.94 36.48 3.59
CA VAL A 326 7.71 35.24 2.85
C VAL A 326 6.28 34.72 3.09
N LEU A 327 5.87 34.65 4.36
CA LEU A 327 4.54 34.17 4.74
C LEU A 327 3.42 35.08 4.19
N LYS A 328 3.54 36.41 4.33
CA LYS A 328 2.58 37.37 3.76
C LYS A 328 2.47 37.25 2.25
N ARG A 329 3.60 37.03 1.56
CA ARG A 329 3.62 36.81 0.11
C ARG A 329 2.90 35.51 -0.27
N CYS A 330 3.20 34.38 0.39
CA CYS A 330 2.49 33.12 0.16
C CYS A 330 0.98 33.27 0.41
N ALA A 331 0.56 34.04 1.41
CA ALA A 331 -0.85 34.29 1.71
C ALA A 331 -1.59 35.15 0.67
N VAL A 332 -0.88 35.83 -0.22
CA VAL A 332 -1.47 36.72 -1.24
C VAL A 332 -1.33 36.12 -2.64
N GLU A 333 -0.17 35.55 -2.95
CA GLU A 333 0.24 35.23 -4.32
C GLU A 333 0.20 33.73 -4.64
N ASP A 334 0.10 32.84 -3.64
CA ASP A 334 0.15 31.40 -3.91
C ASP A 334 -1.08 30.96 -4.72
N PRO A 335 -0.91 30.22 -5.83
CA PRO A 335 -2.03 29.76 -6.64
C PRO A 335 -2.95 28.78 -5.89
N ASP A 336 -2.43 28.07 -4.90
CA ASP A 336 -3.18 27.06 -4.15
C ASP A 336 -3.86 27.67 -2.91
N PRO A 337 -5.19 27.57 -2.77
CA PRO A 337 -5.92 28.16 -1.64
C PRO A 337 -5.58 27.48 -0.30
N ASP A 338 -5.19 26.20 -0.29
CA ASP A 338 -4.78 25.51 0.94
C ASP A 338 -3.47 26.12 1.47
N VAL A 339 -2.52 26.43 0.57
CA VAL A 339 -1.28 27.14 0.92
C VAL A 339 -1.57 28.57 1.40
N ARG A 340 -2.46 29.31 0.72
CA ARG A 340 -2.85 30.66 1.18
C ARG A 340 -3.47 30.64 2.58
N ARG A 341 -4.35 29.69 2.88
CA ARG A 341 -4.93 29.52 4.23
C ARG A 341 -3.87 29.18 5.28
N ALA A 342 -2.94 28.28 4.97
CA ALA A 342 -1.84 27.95 5.86
C ALA A 342 -0.94 29.17 6.14
N ALA A 343 -0.65 29.95 5.10
CA ALA A 343 0.14 31.16 5.21
C ALA A 343 -0.57 32.26 6.01
N ILE A 344 -1.88 32.44 5.87
CA ILE A 344 -2.67 33.36 6.71
C ILE A 344 -2.53 32.98 8.19
N ARG A 345 -2.74 31.71 8.54
CA ARG A 345 -2.57 31.24 9.93
C ARG A 345 -1.16 31.44 10.45
N ALA A 346 -0.16 31.15 9.62
CA ALA A 346 1.24 31.36 9.94
C ALA A 346 1.54 32.83 10.22
N VAL A 347 1.06 33.75 9.38
CA VAL A 347 1.19 35.20 9.59
C VAL A 347 0.54 35.62 10.90
N VAL A 348 -0.68 35.17 11.17
CA VAL A 348 -1.40 35.48 12.43
C VAL A 348 -0.66 35.00 13.67
N ALA A 349 0.01 33.85 13.58
CA ALA A 349 0.75 33.27 14.69
C ALA A 349 2.06 34.03 15.01
N VAL A 350 2.65 34.70 14.02
CA VAL A 350 3.97 35.35 14.17
C VAL A 350 3.92 36.87 14.18
N ASP A 351 2.85 37.47 13.67
CA ASP A 351 2.66 38.92 13.60
C ASP A 351 1.31 39.29 14.23
N PRO A 352 1.31 39.85 15.46
CA PRO A 352 0.08 40.24 16.14
C PRO A 352 -0.55 41.50 15.56
N SER A 353 0.06 42.20 14.60
CA SER A 353 -0.43 43.46 14.04
C SER A 353 -0.93 43.29 12.60
N VAL A 354 -1.91 42.39 12.40
CA VAL A 354 -2.34 41.96 11.05
C VAL A 354 -3.83 42.17 10.76
N ASP A 355 -4.60 42.80 11.65
CA ASP A 355 -6.06 42.86 11.54
C ASP A 355 -6.56 43.54 10.25
N ALA A 356 -5.95 44.67 9.86
CA ALA A 356 -6.28 45.35 8.61
C ALA A 356 -5.91 44.52 7.37
N TRP A 357 -4.79 43.80 7.42
CA TRP A 357 -4.36 42.91 6.35
C TRP A 357 -5.28 41.68 6.24
N LEU A 358 -5.70 41.09 7.38
CA LEU A 358 -6.67 40.01 7.45
C LEU A 358 -8.04 40.44 6.91
N ALA A 359 -8.49 41.66 7.24
CA ALA A 359 -9.75 42.20 6.72
C ALA A 359 -9.75 42.27 5.19
N SER A 360 -8.65 42.71 4.57
CA SER A 360 -8.51 42.67 3.11
C SER A 360 -8.49 41.24 2.56
N ARG A 361 -7.83 40.27 3.23
CA ARG A 361 -7.92 38.86 2.81
C ARG A 361 -9.34 38.30 2.94
N ALA A 362 -10.11 38.71 3.94
CA ALA A 362 -11.49 38.29 4.13
C ALA A 362 -12.46 38.88 3.09
N ALA A 363 -12.16 40.07 2.56
CA ALA A 363 -12.99 40.74 1.56
C ALA A 363 -12.60 40.37 0.12
N ASP A 364 -11.31 40.32 -0.17
CA ASP A 364 -10.79 40.43 -1.54
C ASP A 364 -10.14 39.14 -2.08
N ASP A 365 -9.90 38.11 -1.26
CA ASP A 365 -9.30 36.88 -1.78
C ASP A 365 -10.23 36.21 -2.81
N PRO A 366 -9.71 35.75 -3.97
CA PRO A 366 -10.54 35.14 -5.00
C PRO A 366 -11.25 33.85 -4.51
N ASP A 367 -10.66 33.13 -3.56
CA ASP A 367 -11.19 31.87 -3.06
C ASP A 367 -12.09 32.09 -1.83
N GLU A 368 -13.28 31.50 -1.84
CA GLU A 368 -14.26 31.65 -0.76
C GLU A 368 -13.79 31.05 0.56
N ASP A 369 -13.13 29.89 0.53
CA ASP A 369 -12.64 29.25 1.75
C ASP A 369 -11.51 30.06 2.39
N VAL A 370 -10.69 30.74 1.58
CA VAL A 370 -9.67 31.68 2.07
C VAL A 370 -10.34 32.91 2.71
N ARG A 371 -11.36 33.50 2.08
CA ARG A 371 -12.11 34.62 2.66
C ARG A 371 -12.74 34.25 4.01
N VAL A 372 -13.39 33.08 4.07
CA VAL A 372 -14.01 32.55 5.30
C VAL A 372 -12.96 32.30 6.38
N ALA A 373 -11.81 31.73 6.03
CA ALA A 373 -10.71 31.50 6.97
C ALA A 373 -10.18 32.82 7.54
N ALA A 374 -9.87 33.81 6.70
CA ALA A 374 -9.39 35.12 7.13
C ALA A 374 -10.41 35.84 8.04
N GLY A 375 -11.71 35.80 7.68
CA GLY A 375 -12.77 36.37 8.51
C GLY A 375 -12.98 35.63 9.83
N ARG A 376 -12.66 34.33 9.90
CA ARG A 376 -12.66 33.57 11.16
C ARG A 376 -11.51 34.00 12.07
N GLU A 377 -10.28 34.08 11.55
CA GLU A 377 -9.12 34.54 12.32
C GLU A 377 -9.34 35.97 12.86
N LEU A 378 -9.89 36.87 12.03
CA LEU A 378 -10.21 38.23 12.45
C LEU A 378 -11.23 38.27 13.60
N ARG A 379 -12.31 37.46 13.52
CA ARG A 379 -13.32 37.37 14.60
C ARG A 379 -12.74 36.80 15.90
N GLN A 380 -11.90 35.78 15.80
CA GLN A 380 -11.25 35.20 16.98
C GLN A 380 -10.37 36.21 17.71
N ARG A 381 -9.72 37.11 16.96
CA ARG A 381 -8.88 38.17 17.51
C ARG A 381 -9.66 39.37 18.06
N ALA A 382 -10.87 39.60 17.56
CA ALA A 382 -11.77 40.65 18.05
C ALA A 382 -12.58 40.25 19.30
N THR A 383 -12.50 38.98 19.72
CA THR A 383 -13.17 38.48 20.93
C THR A 383 -12.24 38.71 22.13
N PRO A 384 -12.67 39.47 23.17
CA PRO A 384 -11.82 39.89 24.28
C PRO A 384 -11.37 38.76 25.21
#